data_AF-U6D2K2-F1
#
_entry.id   AF-U6D2K2-F1
#
_cell.length_a   1.000
_cell.length_b   1.000
_cell.length_c   1.000
_cell.angle_alpha   90.00
_cell.angle_beta   90.00
_cell.angle_gamma   90.00
#
_symmetry.space_group_name_H-M   'P 1'
#
loop_
_entity.id
_entity.type
_entity.pdbx_description
1 polymer ?
#
loop_
_entity_poly.entity_id
_entity_poly.type
_entity_poly.pdbx_seq_one_letter_code
_entity_poly.pdbx_strand_id
1 'polypeptide(L)'
;EEDDEEEDEKDREIPVLPMERQESVELTVQQRVFHIANELLQTEKAYVSRLHLLDQVFCARLLEEARNRSSFPADVVHGIFSNICSIYCFHQQFLLPELEKRMEEWDRYPRIGDILQKLAPFLKMYGEYVKNFDRAVELVNTWTERSTQFKVIIHEVQKEEACGNLTLQHHMLEPVQRIPRYELLLKDYLLKLPHGSPDSKDAQKSLELIATAAEHSNAPIRKMERMHKLLKVYELLGGEEDIVSPTKELIKEGHILKLSAKNGTTQDRYLILFNDRLLYCVPRLRLLGQKFSVRARIDVDGMELKESSNLNLPRTFLVSGKQRSLELQARTEEEKK
;
A
#
# COMPACT_ATOMS: atom_id res chain seq x y z
N GLU A 1 40.95 -74.10 -18.36
CA GLU A 1 41.12 -74.55 -16.97
C GLU A 1 41.25 -73.25 -16.18
N GLU A 2 40.13 -72.57 -15.91
CA GLU A 2 39.18 -72.87 -14.82
C GLU A 2 39.92 -72.87 -13.48
N ASP A 3 39.73 -71.85 -12.64
CA ASP A 3 38.76 -71.93 -11.55
C ASP A 3 38.66 -70.60 -10.78
N ASP A 4 37.50 -70.47 -10.12
CA ASP A 4 36.91 -69.32 -9.45
C ASP A 4 37.58 -68.94 -8.11
N GLU A 5 37.37 -67.70 -7.66
CA GLU A 5 36.99 -67.42 -6.26
C GLU A 5 36.34 -66.02 -6.17
N GLU A 6 35.10 -66.02 -5.69
CA GLU A 6 34.23 -64.88 -5.38
C GLU A 6 34.75 -64.08 -4.17
N GLU A 7 34.57 -62.75 -4.17
CA GLU A 7 34.30 -61.99 -2.92
C GLU A 7 33.73 -60.59 -3.21
N ASP A 8 32.41 -60.46 -2.99
CA ASP A 8 31.67 -59.34 -2.40
C ASP A 8 32.15 -57.87 -2.58
N GLU A 9 31.63 -57.18 -3.60
CA GLU A 9 31.43 -55.72 -3.54
C GLU A 9 29.94 -55.39 -3.38
N LYS A 10 29.55 -55.12 -2.12
CA LYS A 10 28.25 -54.57 -1.74
C LYS A 10 27.91 -53.32 -2.53
N ASP A 11 26.81 -53.39 -3.29
CA ASP A 11 26.04 -52.24 -3.77
C ASP A 11 25.80 -51.25 -2.62
N ARG A 12 26.44 -50.08 -2.71
CA ARG A 12 26.10 -48.94 -1.87
C ARG A 12 24.78 -48.37 -2.37
N GLU A 13 23.66 -48.86 -1.82
CA GLU A 13 22.37 -48.19 -1.90
C GLU A 13 22.54 -46.74 -1.45
N ILE A 14 22.40 -45.82 -2.40
CA ILE A 14 22.27 -44.39 -2.12
C ILE A 14 20.95 -44.22 -1.35
N PRO A 15 20.92 -43.67 -0.13
CA PRO A 15 19.67 -43.44 0.56
C PRO A 15 18.85 -42.45 -0.26
N VAL A 16 17.74 -42.92 -0.84
CA VAL A 16 16.72 -42.06 -1.42
C VAL A 16 16.15 -41.25 -0.26
N LEU A 17 16.62 -40.00 -0.15
CA LEU A 17 16.05 -39.02 0.76
C LEU A 17 14.52 -39.02 0.57
N PRO A 18 13.71 -39.09 1.65
CA PRO A 18 12.28 -38.96 1.50
C PRO A 18 12.01 -37.61 0.83
N MET A 19 11.48 -37.65 -0.39
CA MET A 19 10.83 -36.51 -1.02
C MET A 19 9.88 -35.93 0.03
N GLU A 20 10.22 -34.77 0.57
CA GLU A 20 9.32 -33.99 1.42
C GLU A 20 8.03 -33.81 0.61
N ARG A 21 7.02 -34.61 0.96
CA ARG A 21 5.65 -34.29 0.58
C ARG A 21 5.41 -32.92 1.19
N GLN A 22 5.29 -31.90 0.35
CA GLN A 22 4.57 -30.70 0.74
C GLN A 22 3.14 -31.14 1.05
N GLU A 23 2.90 -31.55 2.29
CA GLU A 23 1.58 -31.59 2.88
C GLU A 23 1.12 -30.13 2.95
N SER A 24 0.35 -29.70 1.96
CA SER A 24 -0.55 -28.57 2.13
C SER A 24 -1.56 -28.97 3.21
N VAL A 25 -1.23 -28.73 4.47
CA VAL A 25 -2.10 -29.02 5.62
C VAL A 25 -3.42 -28.27 5.39
N GLU A 26 -4.51 -29.01 5.13
CA GLU A 26 -5.84 -28.43 5.06
C GLU A 26 -6.18 -27.83 6.42
N LEU A 27 -6.12 -26.49 6.52
CA LEU A 27 -6.49 -25.77 7.74
C LEU A 27 -7.94 -26.12 8.11
N THR A 28 -8.18 -26.43 9.39
CA THR A 28 -9.54 -26.60 9.91
C THR A 28 -10.34 -25.30 9.78
N VAL A 29 -11.68 -25.39 9.77
CA VAL A 29 -12.55 -24.21 9.75
C VAL A 29 -12.23 -23.26 10.91
N GLN A 30 -11.99 -23.81 12.11
CA GLN A 30 -11.64 -23.03 13.30
C GLN A 30 -10.30 -22.30 13.16
N GLN A 31 -9.28 -22.97 12.60
CA GLN A 31 -8.00 -22.32 12.29
C GLN A 31 -8.21 -21.17 11.30
N ARG A 32 -8.96 -21.39 10.22
CA ARG A 32 -9.22 -20.34 9.20
C ARG A 32 -9.89 -19.09 9.80
N VAL A 33 -10.87 -19.27 10.69
CA VAL A 33 -11.54 -18.18 11.39
C VAL A 33 -10.58 -17.45 12.33
N PHE A 34 -9.75 -18.20 13.08
CA PHE A 34 -8.69 -17.63 13.93
C PHE A 34 -7.67 -16.81 13.12
N HIS A 35 -7.23 -17.31 11.95
CA HIS A 35 -6.28 -16.59 11.11
C HIS A 35 -6.82 -15.22 10.67
N ILE A 36 -8.11 -15.12 10.29
CA ILE A 36 -8.73 -13.83 9.95
C ILE A 36 -8.81 -12.92 11.18
N ALA A 37 -9.23 -13.45 12.33
CA ALA A 37 -9.32 -12.66 13.56
C ALA A 37 -7.94 -12.14 14.02
N ASN A 38 -6.91 -12.97 13.89
CA ASN A 38 -5.53 -12.57 14.15
C ASN A 38 -5.05 -11.53 13.12
N GLU A 39 -5.36 -11.69 11.84
CA GLU A 39 -5.05 -10.68 10.82
C GLU A 39 -5.72 -9.33 11.15
N LEU A 40 -6.99 -9.35 11.57
CA LEU A 40 -7.69 -8.16 12.02
C LEU A 40 -6.94 -7.48 13.18
N LEU A 41 -6.53 -8.25 14.20
CA LEU A 41 -5.76 -7.72 15.33
C LEU A 41 -4.41 -7.14 14.89
N GLN A 42 -3.61 -7.87 14.12
CA GLN A 42 -2.28 -7.41 13.72
C GLN A 42 -2.36 -6.16 12.85
N THR A 43 -3.29 -6.13 11.90
CA THR A 43 -3.50 -4.94 11.08
C THR A 43 -4.09 -3.77 11.88
N GLU A 44 -4.83 -4.04 12.96
CA GLU A 44 -5.30 -3.00 13.88
C GLU A 44 -4.17 -2.39 14.70
N LYS A 45 -3.26 -3.21 15.24
CA LYS A 45 -2.05 -2.74 15.95
C LYS A 45 -1.21 -1.82 15.07
N ALA A 46 -0.99 -2.24 13.82
CA ALA A 46 -0.30 -1.43 12.83
C ALA A 46 -1.06 -0.11 12.58
N TYR A 47 -2.38 -0.16 12.36
CA TYR A 47 -3.19 1.02 12.10
C TYR A 47 -3.20 2.02 13.27
N VAL A 48 -3.32 1.54 14.52
CA VAL A 48 -3.26 2.37 15.73
C VAL A 48 -1.90 3.06 15.85
N SER A 49 -0.82 2.37 15.51
CA SER A 49 0.53 2.96 15.48
C SER A 49 0.64 4.10 14.46
N ARG A 50 -0.10 4.00 13.34
CA ARG A 50 -0.13 5.02 12.28
C ARG A 50 -1.01 6.20 12.65
N LEU A 51 -2.14 5.94 13.31
CA LEU A 51 -2.96 6.99 13.93
C LEU A 51 -2.18 7.76 15.00
N HIS A 52 -1.37 7.06 15.81
CA HIS A 52 -0.47 7.70 16.77
C HIS A 52 0.54 8.62 16.07
N LEU A 53 1.16 8.18 14.97
CA LEU A 53 2.05 9.02 14.18
C LEU A 53 1.33 10.29 13.67
N LEU A 54 0.10 10.17 13.17
CA LEU A 54 -0.67 11.32 12.70
C LEU A 54 -1.05 12.30 13.82
N ASP A 55 -1.59 11.80 14.92
CA ASP A 55 -2.18 12.63 15.99
C ASP A 55 -1.13 13.08 17.02
N GLN A 56 -0.35 12.14 17.54
CA GLN A 56 0.56 12.39 18.66
C GLN A 56 1.95 12.85 18.23
N VAL A 57 2.30 12.71 16.95
CA VAL A 57 3.58 13.20 16.41
C VAL A 57 3.38 14.39 15.48
N PHE A 58 2.74 14.18 14.32
CA PHE A 58 2.56 15.26 13.35
C PHE A 58 1.65 16.39 13.88
N CYS A 59 0.41 16.07 14.28
CA CYS A 59 -0.55 17.06 14.74
C CYS A 59 -0.06 17.76 16.02
N ALA A 60 0.43 17.00 17.01
CA ALA A 60 0.96 17.55 18.25
C ALA A 60 2.12 18.54 18.02
N ARG A 61 3.14 18.18 17.24
CA ARG A 61 4.29 19.08 16.97
C ARG A 61 3.87 20.33 16.19
N LEU A 62 2.97 20.18 15.21
CA LEU A 62 2.47 21.33 14.45
C LEU A 62 1.61 22.25 15.32
N LEU A 63 0.77 21.71 16.21
CA LEU A 63 -0.01 22.50 17.17
C LEU A 63 0.88 23.21 18.18
N GLU A 64 1.91 22.54 18.69
CA GLU A 64 2.88 23.13 19.61
C GLU A 64 3.58 24.33 18.96
N GLU A 65 4.08 24.17 17.74
CA GLU A 65 4.73 25.24 16.99
C GLU A 65 3.76 26.41 16.69
N ALA A 66 2.53 26.11 16.26
CA ALA A 66 1.50 27.11 16.00
C ALA A 66 1.16 27.93 17.25
N ARG A 67 1.11 27.28 18.43
CA ARG A 67 0.79 27.94 19.71
C ARG A 67 1.95 28.74 20.28
N ASN A 68 3.16 28.16 20.27
CA ASN A 68 4.31 28.73 20.97
C ASN A 68 5.02 29.82 20.16
N ARG A 69 5.07 29.67 18.82
CA ARG A 69 5.84 30.55 17.94
C ARG A 69 5.00 31.27 16.89
N SER A 70 3.72 30.90 16.75
CA SER A 70 2.79 31.51 15.79
C SER A 70 3.29 31.49 14.35
N SER A 71 4.11 30.49 14.00
CA SER A 71 4.69 30.28 12.66
C SER A 71 3.62 30.01 11.57
N PHE A 72 2.44 29.53 11.99
CA PHE A 72 1.23 29.38 11.18
C PHE A 72 0.00 29.29 12.12
N PRO A 73 -1.22 29.62 11.65
CA PRO A 73 -2.42 29.57 12.49
C PRO A 73 -2.78 28.13 12.94
N ALA A 74 -3.24 27.97 14.18
CA ALA A 74 -3.69 26.67 14.69
C ALA A 74 -4.88 26.10 13.89
N ASP A 75 -5.73 26.96 13.34
CA ASP A 75 -6.85 26.57 12.46
C ASP A 75 -6.40 25.83 11.21
N VAL A 76 -5.17 26.06 10.75
CA VAL A 76 -4.58 25.30 9.64
C VAL A 76 -4.35 23.86 10.08
N VAL A 77 -3.80 23.65 11.27
CA VAL A 77 -3.52 22.32 11.81
C VAL A 77 -4.83 21.58 12.05
N HIS A 78 -5.82 22.25 12.65
CA HIS A 78 -7.17 21.69 12.78
C HIS A 78 -7.80 21.37 11.41
N GLY A 79 -7.57 22.22 10.40
CA GLY A 79 -8.03 21.98 9.04
C GLY A 79 -7.33 20.81 8.33
N ILE A 80 -6.08 20.51 8.67
CA ILE A 80 -5.34 19.36 8.13
C ILE A 80 -5.79 18.05 8.80
N PHE A 81 -5.84 18.05 10.13
CA PHE A 81 -6.03 16.82 10.89
C PHE A 81 -7.51 16.51 11.20
N SER A 82 -8.42 17.47 11.01
CA SER A 82 -9.86 17.28 11.22
C SER A 82 -10.15 16.63 12.58
N ASN A 83 -10.94 15.55 12.59
CA ASN A 83 -11.27 14.74 13.75
C ASN A 83 -10.34 13.51 13.94
N ILE A 84 -9.07 13.55 13.48
CA ILE A 84 -8.13 12.41 13.63
C ILE A 84 -7.93 11.99 15.09
N CYS A 85 -7.95 12.94 16.03
CA CYS A 85 -7.80 12.66 17.46
C CYS A 85 -8.95 11.77 17.96
N SER A 86 -10.19 12.05 17.55
CA SER A 86 -11.35 11.21 17.87
C SER A 86 -11.22 9.80 17.28
N ILE A 87 -10.71 9.69 16.05
CA ILE A 87 -10.43 8.39 15.42
C ILE A 87 -9.36 7.64 16.20
N TYR A 88 -8.24 8.29 16.53
CA TYR A 88 -7.16 7.68 17.30
C TYR A 88 -7.64 7.19 18.68
N CYS A 89 -8.32 8.04 19.45
CA CYS A 89 -8.86 7.66 20.76
C CYS A 89 -9.79 6.45 20.67
N PHE A 90 -10.70 6.42 19.69
CA PHE A 90 -11.59 5.28 19.49
C PHE A 90 -10.83 3.96 19.25
N HIS A 91 -9.87 3.97 18.32
CA HIS A 91 -9.11 2.77 17.98
C HIS A 91 -8.17 2.34 19.12
N GLN A 92 -7.45 3.28 19.73
CA GLN A 92 -6.49 3.02 20.80
C GLN A 92 -7.13 2.59 22.12
N GLN A 93 -8.26 3.21 22.50
CA GLN A 93 -8.86 3.03 23.84
C GLN A 93 -10.01 2.02 23.87
N PHE A 94 -10.64 1.73 22.72
CA PHE A 94 -11.81 0.86 22.67
C PHE A 94 -11.62 -0.36 21.78
N LEU A 95 -11.30 -0.19 20.49
CA LEU A 95 -11.27 -1.32 19.55
C LEU A 95 -10.07 -2.24 19.79
N LEU A 96 -8.85 -1.70 19.84
CA LEU A 96 -7.65 -2.50 19.99
C LEU A 96 -7.64 -3.32 21.30
N PRO A 97 -7.94 -2.74 22.48
CA PRO A 97 -7.94 -3.52 23.72
C PRO A 97 -8.98 -4.65 23.75
N GLU A 98 -10.16 -4.43 23.16
CA GLU A 98 -11.21 -5.47 23.05
C GLU A 98 -10.76 -6.62 22.13
N LEU A 99 -10.09 -6.31 21.01
CA LEU A 99 -9.51 -7.32 20.11
C LEU A 99 -8.35 -8.07 20.77
N GLU A 100 -7.45 -7.39 21.47
CA GLU A 100 -6.34 -8.03 22.19
C GLU A 100 -6.86 -9.03 23.22
N LYS A 101 -7.78 -8.59 24.08
CA LYS A 101 -8.42 -9.44 25.08
C LYS A 101 -9.12 -10.64 24.43
N ARG A 102 -9.82 -10.43 23.32
CA ARG A 102 -10.51 -11.51 22.60
C ARG A 102 -9.56 -12.56 22.06
N MET A 103 -8.40 -12.14 21.57
CA MET A 103 -7.39 -13.07 21.05
C MET A 103 -6.67 -13.82 22.16
N GLU A 104 -6.50 -13.23 23.34
CA GLU A 104 -6.00 -13.92 24.54
C GLU A 104 -6.97 -15.00 25.04
N GLU A 105 -8.28 -14.72 24.98
CA GLU A 105 -9.34 -15.63 25.44
C GLU A 105 -9.99 -16.42 24.28
N TRP A 106 -9.29 -16.58 23.16
CA TRP A 106 -9.88 -17.11 21.91
C TRP A 106 -10.51 -18.49 22.08
N ASP A 107 -9.84 -19.39 22.79
CA ASP A 107 -10.32 -20.77 23.00
C ASP A 107 -11.66 -20.81 23.75
N ARG A 108 -11.95 -19.78 24.56
CA ARG A 108 -13.20 -19.66 25.32
C ARG A 108 -14.28 -18.93 24.52
N TYR A 109 -13.90 -17.95 23.71
CA TYR A 109 -14.81 -17.10 22.95
C TYR A 109 -14.31 -16.89 21.51
N PRO A 110 -14.36 -17.91 20.62
CA PRO A 110 -13.77 -17.85 19.28
C PRO A 110 -14.66 -17.09 18.29
N ARG A 111 -14.87 -15.80 18.56
CA ARG A 111 -15.77 -14.93 17.80
C ARG A 111 -15.24 -13.50 17.74
N ILE A 112 -15.68 -12.68 16.80
CA ILE A 112 -15.33 -11.23 16.73
C ILE A 112 -16.49 -10.35 16.27
N GLY A 113 -17.58 -10.94 15.77
CA GLY A 113 -18.72 -10.21 15.24
C GLY A 113 -19.38 -9.31 16.29
N ASP A 114 -19.43 -9.73 17.54
CA ASP A 114 -19.99 -8.95 18.65
C ASP A 114 -19.20 -7.69 19.00
N ILE A 115 -17.87 -7.76 18.97
CA ILE A 115 -16.98 -6.62 19.16
C ILE A 115 -17.21 -5.61 18.03
N LEU A 116 -17.18 -6.09 16.78
CA LEU A 116 -17.38 -5.23 15.61
C LEU A 116 -18.80 -4.64 15.58
N GLN A 117 -19.82 -5.37 16.01
CA GLN A 117 -21.20 -4.89 16.01
C GLN A 117 -21.39 -3.73 17.00
N LYS A 118 -20.81 -3.86 18.20
CA LYS A 118 -20.80 -2.81 19.22
C LYS A 118 -20.09 -1.55 18.75
N LEU A 119 -19.04 -1.70 17.94
CA LEU A 119 -18.10 -0.63 17.59
C LEU A 119 -18.37 -0.01 16.21
N ALA A 120 -18.99 -0.73 15.28
CA ALA A 120 -19.30 -0.25 13.93
C ALA A 120 -20.11 1.06 13.88
N PRO A 121 -21.06 1.36 14.79
CA PRO A 121 -21.78 2.64 14.78
C PRO A 121 -20.86 3.86 14.89
N PHE A 122 -19.71 3.75 15.56
CA PHE A 122 -18.75 4.84 15.74
C PHE A 122 -17.96 5.13 14.45
N LEU A 123 -17.88 4.19 13.50
CA LEU A 123 -17.18 4.39 12.23
C LEU A 123 -17.82 5.49 11.36
N LYS A 124 -19.05 5.92 11.67
CA LYS A 124 -19.68 7.08 11.01
C LYS A 124 -18.86 8.37 11.15
N MET A 125 -18.01 8.50 12.18
CA MET A 125 -17.12 9.66 12.34
C MET A 125 -16.10 9.81 11.18
N TYR A 126 -15.80 8.72 10.45
CA TYR A 126 -14.93 8.79 9.29
C TYR A 126 -15.52 9.62 8.16
N GLY A 127 -16.85 9.77 8.10
CA GLY A 127 -17.50 10.62 7.09
C GLY A 127 -17.02 12.07 7.15
N GLU A 128 -16.79 12.61 8.36
CA GLU A 128 -16.23 13.95 8.56
C GLU A 128 -14.77 14.03 8.09
N TYR A 129 -13.94 13.05 8.49
CA TYR A 129 -12.53 12.98 8.09
C TYR A 129 -12.40 12.93 6.56
N VAL A 130 -13.15 12.05 5.92
CA VAL A 130 -13.12 11.82 4.47
C VAL A 130 -13.65 13.03 3.71
N LYS A 131 -14.71 13.68 4.19
CA LYS A 131 -15.24 14.91 3.60
C LYS A 131 -14.22 16.05 3.63
N ASN A 132 -13.38 16.13 4.66
CA ASN A 132 -12.36 17.18 4.80
C ASN A 132 -11.03 16.85 4.10
N PHE A 133 -10.83 15.60 3.65
CA PHE A 133 -9.54 15.11 3.17
C PHE A 133 -8.93 15.95 2.04
N ASP A 134 -9.73 16.34 1.04
CA ASP A 134 -9.23 17.14 -0.09
C ASP A 134 -8.68 18.50 0.35
N ARG A 135 -9.42 19.18 1.23
CA ARG A 135 -9.00 20.46 1.82
C ARG A 135 -7.76 20.28 2.69
N ALA A 136 -7.70 19.19 3.44
CA ALA A 136 -6.56 18.89 4.29
C ALA A 136 -5.26 18.73 3.48
N VAL A 137 -5.32 17.99 2.36
CA VAL A 137 -4.18 17.82 1.45
C VAL A 137 -3.74 19.14 0.82
N GLU A 138 -4.70 19.98 0.41
CA GLU A 138 -4.40 21.32 -0.11
C GLU A 138 -3.69 22.18 0.94
N LEU A 139 -4.18 22.19 2.20
CA LEU A 139 -3.55 22.91 3.29
C LEU A 139 -2.11 22.45 3.54
N VAL A 140 -1.84 21.14 3.53
CA VAL A 140 -0.47 20.62 3.67
C VAL A 140 0.43 21.18 2.58
N ASN A 141 -0.02 21.17 1.32
CA ASN A 141 0.78 21.66 0.20
C ASN A 141 1.02 23.17 0.31
N THR A 142 -0.04 23.95 0.51
CA THR A 142 0.05 25.42 0.66
C THR A 142 0.99 25.81 1.79
N TRP A 143 0.91 25.15 2.94
CA TRP A 143 1.73 25.53 4.10
C TRP A 143 3.15 24.98 4.05
N THR A 144 3.38 23.89 3.32
CA THR A 144 4.75 23.42 2.99
C THR A 144 5.49 24.43 2.12
N GLU A 145 4.80 25.13 1.22
CA GLU A 145 5.39 26.19 0.39
C GLU A 145 5.50 27.52 1.14
N ARG A 146 4.46 27.88 1.89
CA ARG A 146 4.32 29.19 2.55
C ARG A 146 5.17 29.32 3.81
N SER A 147 5.38 28.24 4.57
CA SER A 147 6.07 28.28 5.86
C SER A 147 7.25 27.33 5.88
N THR A 148 8.45 27.89 5.98
CA THR A 148 9.69 27.13 6.12
C THR A 148 9.66 26.25 7.37
N GLN A 149 9.11 26.76 8.47
CA GLN A 149 9.02 26.02 9.73
C GLN A 149 8.04 24.85 9.65
N PHE A 150 6.90 25.03 8.99
CA PHE A 150 5.97 23.92 8.71
C PHE A 150 6.69 22.82 7.91
N LYS A 151 7.38 23.20 6.84
CA LYS A 151 8.14 22.27 6.00
C LYS A 151 9.23 21.52 6.77
N VAL A 152 9.97 22.21 7.65
CA VAL A 152 11.00 21.60 8.49
C VAL A 152 10.40 20.53 9.40
N ILE A 153 9.31 20.84 10.11
CA ILE A 153 8.64 19.89 11.01
C ILE A 153 8.18 18.65 10.25
N ILE A 154 7.53 18.83 9.10
CA ILE A 154 7.09 17.70 8.26
C ILE A 154 8.28 16.81 7.88
N HIS A 155 9.36 17.41 7.40
CA HIS A 155 10.54 16.68 6.94
C HIS A 155 11.31 16.01 8.08
N GLU A 156 11.34 16.60 9.27
CA GLU A 156 11.95 16.00 10.46
C GLU A 156 11.19 14.74 10.87
N VAL A 157 9.86 14.81 10.97
CA VAL A 157 9.04 13.63 11.30
C VAL A 157 9.14 12.55 10.22
N GLN A 158 9.21 12.94 8.94
CA GLN A 158 9.36 11.99 7.83
C GLN A 158 10.65 11.16 7.87
N LYS A 159 11.70 11.68 8.50
CA LYS A 159 12.98 10.97 8.68
C LYS A 159 12.96 9.99 9.84
N GLU A 160 11.96 10.05 10.72
CA GLU A 160 11.84 9.11 11.82
C GLU A 160 11.48 7.71 11.28
N GLU A 161 12.08 6.68 11.85
CA GLU A 161 11.87 5.29 11.42
C GLU A 161 10.38 4.91 11.45
N ALA A 162 9.64 5.43 12.43
CA ALA A 162 8.20 5.25 12.54
C ALA A 162 7.42 5.74 11.30
N CYS A 163 7.93 6.74 10.57
CA CYS A 163 7.30 7.26 9.35
C CYS A 163 7.59 6.41 8.11
N GLY A 164 8.57 5.50 8.16
CA GLY A 164 8.88 4.58 7.05
C GLY A 164 9.24 5.27 5.73
N ASN A 165 9.76 6.50 5.78
CA ASN A 165 10.03 7.36 4.61
C ASN A 165 8.79 7.68 3.73
N LEU A 166 7.59 7.59 4.30
CA LEU A 166 6.36 7.99 3.62
C LEU A 166 6.01 9.46 3.91
N THR A 167 5.22 10.08 3.03
CA THR A 167 4.82 11.48 3.24
C THR A 167 3.68 11.61 4.25
N LEU A 168 3.44 12.81 4.81
CA LEU A 168 2.29 13.02 5.70
C LEU A 168 0.98 12.66 4.98
N GLN A 169 0.85 13.06 3.71
CA GLN A 169 -0.33 12.76 2.90
C GLN A 169 -0.55 11.24 2.71
N HIS A 170 0.52 10.43 2.68
CA HIS A 170 0.37 8.97 2.66
C HIS A 170 -0.30 8.47 3.93
N HIS A 171 0.20 8.87 5.09
CA HIS A 171 -0.37 8.45 6.37
C HIS A 171 -1.79 8.94 6.54
N MET A 172 -2.10 10.17 6.08
CA MET A 172 -3.45 10.72 6.14
C MET A 172 -4.49 9.91 5.34
N LEU A 173 -4.06 9.07 4.38
CA LEU A 173 -4.96 8.17 3.62
C LEU A 173 -5.31 6.90 4.38
N GLU A 174 -4.51 6.49 5.35
CA GLU A 174 -4.70 5.22 6.05
C GLU A 174 -6.09 5.11 6.71
N PRO A 175 -6.62 6.16 7.37
CA PRO A 175 -7.98 6.12 7.90
C PRO A 175 -9.05 5.92 6.82
N VAL A 176 -8.87 6.54 5.65
CA VAL A 176 -9.80 6.38 4.52
C VAL A 176 -9.79 4.93 4.01
N GLN A 177 -8.61 4.29 3.97
CA GLN A 177 -8.44 2.90 3.53
C GLN A 177 -8.88 1.87 4.57
N ARG A 178 -8.97 2.23 5.86
CA ARG A 178 -9.29 1.28 6.92
C ARG A 178 -10.74 0.77 6.80
N ILE A 179 -11.69 1.62 6.43
CA ILE A 179 -13.11 1.25 6.35
C ILE A 179 -13.36 0.15 5.30
N PRO A 180 -12.90 0.26 4.03
CA PRO A 180 -13.04 -0.82 3.05
C PRO A 180 -12.34 -2.12 3.49
N ARG A 181 -11.21 -2.03 4.21
CA ARG A 181 -10.51 -3.22 4.72
C ARG A 181 -11.34 -3.99 5.74
N TYR A 182 -12.06 -3.31 6.64
CA TYR A 182 -12.98 -3.98 7.55
C TYR A 182 -14.10 -4.71 6.80
N GLU A 183 -14.65 -4.10 5.75
CA GLU A 183 -15.68 -4.72 4.92
C GLU A 183 -15.18 -6.02 4.26
N LEU A 184 -13.97 -5.99 3.69
CA LEU A 184 -13.35 -7.15 3.05
C LEU A 184 -13.04 -8.27 4.06
N LEU A 185 -12.39 -7.94 5.18
CA LEU A 185 -12.06 -8.91 6.23
C LEU A 185 -13.32 -9.56 6.80
N LEU A 186 -14.39 -8.80 6.98
CA LEU A 186 -15.63 -9.31 7.55
C LEU A 186 -16.44 -10.16 6.56
N LYS A 187 -16.41 -9.82 5.26
CA LYS A 187 -16.95 -10.68 4.19
C LYS A 187 -16.23 -12.03 4.15
N ASP A 188 -14.90 -12.01 4.23
CA ASP A 188 -14.08 -13.22 4.27
C ASP A 188 -14.32 -14.02 5.55
N TYR A 189 -14.47 -13.34 6.69
CA TYR A 189 -14.81 -13.96 7.97
C TYR A 189 -16.14 -14.70 7.91
N LEU A 190 -17.20 -14.05 7.39
CA LEU A 190 -18.52 -14.64 7.22
C LEU A 190 -18.51 -15.89 6.34
N LEU A 191 -17.70 -15.89 5.26
CA LEU A 191 -17.55 -17.04 4.37
C LEU A 191 -16.92 -18.25 5.06
N LYS A 192 -16.03 -18.00 6.04
CA LYS A 192 -15.28 -19.06 6.74
C LYS A 192 -15.93 -19.48 8.06
N LEU A 193 -17.00 -18.82 8.52
CA LEU A 193 -17.73 -19.22 9.72
C LEU A 193 -18.41 -20.60 9.53
N PRO A 194 -18.43 -21.46 10.56
CA PRO A 194 -19.21 -22.71 10.53
C PRO A 194 -20.70 -22.44 10.33
N HIS A 195 -21.40 -23.36 9.66
CA HIS A 195 -22.85 -23.33 9.57
C HIS A 195 -23.49 -23.34 10.96
N GLY A 196 -24.40 -22.40 11.21
CA GLY A 196 -25.05 -22.26 12.52
C GLY A 196 -24.20 -21.58 13.59
N SER A 197 -23.06 -20.97 13.22
CA SER A 197 -22.25 -20.18 14.16
C SER A 197 -23.10 -19.08 14.82
N PRO A 198 -23.05 -18.94 16.16
CA PRO A 198 -23.74 -17.85 16.85
C PRO A 198 -23.21 -16.48 16.41
N ASP A 199 -21.99 -16.39 15.91
CA ASP A 199 -21.35 -15.15 15.46
C ASP A 199 -21.82 -14.69 14.08
N SER A 200 -22.48 -15.54 13.29
CA SER A 200 -22.92 -15.18 11.94
C SER A 200 -23.88 -13.98 11.93
N LYS A 201 -24.78 -13.89 12.92
CA LYS A 201 -25.72 -12.76 13.04
C LYS A 201 -25.00 -11.46 13.40
N ASP A 202 -24.08 -11.53 14.35
CA ASP A 202 -23.33 -10.36 14.83
C ASP A 202 -22.37 -9.85 13.75
N ALA A 203 -21.68 -10.75 13.06
CA ALA A 203 -20.81 -10.43 11.92
C ALA A 203 -21.60 -9.88 10.72
N GLN A 204 -22.76 -10.44 10.38
CA GLN A 204 -23.59 -9.91 9.29
C GLN A 204 -24.09 -8.51 9.63
N LYS A 205 -24.53 -8.28 10.87
CA LYS A 205 -24.99 -6.96 11.29
C LYS A 205 -23.87 -5.93 11.29
N SER A 206 -22.67 -6.34 11.71
CA SER A 206 -21.47 -5.51 11.64
C SER A 206 -21.17 -5.09 10.20
N LEU A 207 -21.31 -6.01 9.24
CA LEU A 207 -21.05 -5.73 7.82
C LEU A 207 -22.02 -4.69 7.27
N GLU A 208 -23.31 -4.79 7.60
CA GLU A 208 -24.31 -3.78 7.21
C GLU A 208 -23.97 -2.39 7.77
N LEU A 209 -23.56 -2.31 9.04
CA LEU A 209 -23.22 -1.05 9.69
C LEU A 209 -21.94 -0.42 9.10
N ILE A 210 -20.93 -1.25 8.81
CA ILE A 210 -19.68 -0.81 8.16
C ILE A 210 -19.95 -0.34 6.73
N ALA A 211 -20.73 -1.10 5.95
CA ALA A 211 -21.12 -0.73 4.59
C ALA A 211 -21.88 0.61 4.57
N THR A 212 -22.81 0.81 5.51
CA THR A 212 -23.53 2.08 5.68
C THR A 212 -22.56 3.23 5.99
N ALA A 213 -21.59 3.03 6.89
CA ALA A 213 -20.57 4.03 7.21
C ALA A 213 -19.65 4.33 6.00
N ALA A 214 -19.33 3.31 5.20
CA ALA A 214 -18.58 3.45 3.96
C ALA A 214 -19.37 4.26 2.92
N GLU A 215 -20.65 3.96 2.68
CA GLU A 215 -21.53 4.69 1.76
C GLU A 215 -21.65 6.18 2.10
N HIS A 216 -21.79 6.51 3.39
CA HIS A 216 -21.80 7.91 3.85
C HIS A 216 -20.44 8.60 3.73
N SER A 217 -19.35 7.84 3.56
CA SER A 217 -17.98 8.35 3.37
C SER A 217 -17.55 8.35 1.88
N ASN A 218 -18.36 7.81 0.97
CA ASN A 218 -17.93 7.37 -0.36
C ASN A 218 -17.94 8.41 -1.50
N ALA A 219 -18.00 9.71 -1.19
CA ALA A 219 -17.93 10.74 -2.23
C ALA A 219 -16.54 10.94 -2.90
N PRO A 220 -15.37 10.66 -2.29
CA PRO A 220 -14.06 10.88 -2.92
C PRO A 220 -13.29 9.59 -3.33
N ILE A 221 -13.96 8.46 -3.58
CA ILE A 221 -13.29 7.19 -3.91
C ILE A 221 -12.41 7.28 -5.17
N ARG A 222 -12.85 7.98 -6.22
CA ARG A 222 -12.07 8.07 -7.49
C ARG A 222 -10.71 8.77 -7.31
N LYS A 223 -10.61 9.71 -6.37
CA LYS A 223 -9.35 10.42 -6.09
C LYS A 223 -8.47 9.65 -5.13
N MET A 224 -9.07 8.90 -4.19
CA MET A 224 -8.34 7.93 -3.36
C MET A 224 -7.73 6.80 -4.19
N GLU A 225 -8.44 6.24 -5.16
CA GLU A 225 -7.88 5.22 -6.07
C GLU A 225 -6.69 5.77 -6.86
N ARG A 226 -6.79 6.99 -7.38
CA ARG A 226 -5.67 7.66 -8.06
C ARG A 226 -4.49 7.87 -7.12
N MET A 227 -4.73 8.41 -5.93
CA MET A 227 -3.68 8.63 -4.95
C MET A 227 -3.03 7.31 -4.53
N HIS A 228 -3.81 6.27 -4.24
CA HIS A 228 -3.32 4.94 -3.89
C HIS A 228 -2.44 4.33 -5.00
N LYS A 229 -2.80 4.52 -6.28
CA LYS A 229 -1.95 4.15 -7.41
C LYS A 229 -0.61 4.91 -7.40
N LEU A 230 -0.62 6.22 -7.13
CA LEU A 230 0.62 7.01 -7.01
C LEU A 230 1.51 6.50 -5.85
N LEU A 231 0.91 6.15 -4.71
CA LEU A 231 1.68 5.65 -3.56
C LEU A 231 2.31 4.29 -3.85
N LYS A 232 1.58 3.37 -4.49
CA LYS A 232 2.13 2.08 -4.92
C LYS A 232 3.36 2.28 -5.81
N VAL A 233 3.29 3.26 -6.70
CA VAL A 233 4.44 3.63 -7.54
C VAL A 233 5.57 4.22 -6.69
N TYR A 234 5.27 5.06 -5.70
CA TYR A 234 6.28 5.64 -4.80
C TYR A 234 7.04 4.54 -4.04
N GLU A 235 6.32 3.52 -3.55
CA GLU A 235 6.90 2.32 -2.93
C GLU A 235 7.76 1.51 -3.91
N LEU A 236 7.27 1.27 -5.13
CA LEU A 236 8.03 0.56 -6.18
C LEU A 236 9.39 1.23 -6.48
N LEU A 237 9.44 2.57 -6.36
CA LEU A 237 10.62 3.39 -6.58
C LEU A 237 11.48 3.58 -5.32
N GLY A 238 11.05 3.08 -4.17
CA GLY A 238 11.79 3.18 -2.90
C GLY A 238 11.76 4.58 -2.27
N GLY A 239 10.76 5.38 -2.59
CA GLY A 239 10.54 6.70 -1.98
C GLY A 239 11.51 7.81 -2.40
N GLU A 240 12.31 7.58 -3.45
CA GLU A 240 13.29 8.57 -3.93
C GLU A 240 12.68 9.64 -4.85
N GLU A 241 11.48 9.40 -5.41
CA GLU A 241 10.83 10.32 -6.35
C GLU A 241 9.67 11.10 -5.73
N ASP A 242 9.68 12.42 -5.94
CA ASP A 242 8.54 13.28 -5.61
C ASP A 242 7.40 13.11 -6.61
N ILE A 243 6.59 12.07 -6.41
CA ILE A 243 5.43 11.71 -7.25
C ILE A 243 4.08 11.80 -6.55
N VAL A 244 4.05 12.35 -5.34
CA VAL A 244 2.82 12.43 -4.55
C VAL A 244 2.30 13.86 -4.59
N SER A 245 1.46 14.14 -5.59
CA SER A 245 0.83 15.44 -5.78
C SER A 245 -0.64 15.27 -6.18
N PRO A 246 -1.56 16.16 -5.74
CA PRO A 246 -2.97 16.13 -6.15
C PRO A 246 -3.19 16.33 -7.65
N THR A 247 -2.23 16.96 -8.33
CA THR A 247 -2.28 17.22 -9.78
C THR A 247 -1.60 16.13 -10.61
N LYS A 248 -0.85 15.23 -9.97
CA LYS A 248 -0.15 14.16 -10.66
C LYS A 248 -1.09 12.98 -10.87
N GLU A 249 -1.13 12.45 -12.08
CA GLU A 249 -1.98 11.32 -12.44
C GLU A 249 -1.13 10.25 -13.11
N LEU A 250 -1.18 9.02 -12.57
CA LEU A 250 -0.59 7.85 -13.22
C LEU A 250 -1.49 7.44 -14.39
N ILE A 251 -0.96 7.60 -15.61
CA ILE A 251 -1.65 7.22 -16.85
C ILE A 251 -1.46 5.74 -17.12
N LYS A 252 -0.21 5.25 -17.06
CA LYS A 252 0.13 3.86 -17.38
C LYS A 252 1.46 3.45 -16.72
N GLU A 253 1.57 2.19 -16.35
CA GLU A 253 2.84 1.58 -15.96
C GLU A 253 2.99 0.20 -16.62
N GLY A 254 4.22 -0.27 -16.82
CA GLY A 254 4.45 -1.59 -17.39
C GLY A 254 5.89 -1.90 -17.77
N HIS A 255 6.13 -3.17 -18.06
CA HIS A 255 7.42 -3.63 -18.58
C HIS A 255 7.59 -3.24 -20.04
N ILE A 256 8.83 -2.89 -20.42
CA ILE A 256 9.20 -2.56 -21.79
C ILE A 256 10.61 -3.09 -22.07
N LEU A 257 10.92 -3.35 -23.34
CA LEU A 257 12.29 -3.66 -23.75
C LEU A 257 12.94 -2.40 -24.31
N LYS A 258 14.11 -2.03 -23.78
CA LYS A 258 14.92 -0.93 -24.32
C LYS A 258 15.94 -1.47 -25.30
N LEU A 259 15.94 -0.93 -26.53
CA LEU A 259 16.91 -1.28 -27.56
C LEU A 259 18.21 -0.50 -27.35
N SER A 260 19.33 -1.20 -27.46
CA SER A 260 20.65 -0.59 -27.35
C SER A 260 21.14 -0.13 -28.72
N ALA A 261 21.28 1.19 -28.89
CA ALA A 261 21.85 1.79 -30.10
C ALA A 261 23.29 1.34 -30.42
N LYS A 262 24.01 0.73 -29.45
CA LYS A 262 25.41 0.32 -29.62
C LYS A 262 25.59 -1.10 -30.19
N ASN A 263 24.67 -2.02 -29.87
CA ASN A 263 24.86 -3.45 -30.12
C ASN A 263 23.55 -4.20 -30.43
N GLY A 264 22.42 -3.50 -30.57
CA GLY A 264 21.13 -4.10 -30.93
C GLY A 264 20.47 -4.97 -29.86
N THR A 265 21.12 -5.17 -28.70
CA THR A 265 20.55 -6.00 -27.62
C THR A 265 19.39 -5.30 -26.93
N THR A 266 18.40 -6.08 -26.49
CA THR A 266 17.28 -5.61 -25.67
C THR A 266 17.59 -5.72 -24.17
N GLN A 267 17.02 -4.81 -23.38
CA GLN A 267 17.14 -4.82 -21.91
C GLN A 267 15.76 -4.64 -21.28
N ASP A 268 15.40 -5.48 -20.31
CA ASP A 268 14.11 -5.36 -19.60
C ASP A 268 14.10 -4.13 -18.68
N ARG A 269 13.05 -3.32 -18.82
CA ARG A 269 12.87 -2.03 -18.16
C ARG A 269 11.43 -1.87 -17.74
N TYR A 270 11.19 -0.86 -16.91
CA TYR A 270 9.85 -0.50 -16.47
C TYR A 270 9.59 0.96 -16.77
N LEU A 271 8.45 1.25 -17.38
CA LEU A 271 8.00 2.62 -17.65
C LEU A 271 6.87 2.98 -16.72
N ILE A 272 6.88 4.23 -16.31
CA ILE A 272 5.83 4.81 -15.50
C ILE A 272 5.50 6.17 -16.11
N LEU A 273 4.34 6.27 -16.73
CA LEU A 273 3.86 7.47 -17.39
C LEU A 273 2.90 8.21 -16.47
N PHE A 274 3.28 9.42 -16.11
CA PHE A 274 2.40 10.40 -15.48
C PHE A 274 1.93 11.42 -16.52
N ASN A 275 0.96 12.24 -16.14
CA ASN A 275 0.48 13.36 -16.95
C ASN A 275 1.53 14.45 -17.21
N ASP A 276 2.53 14.62 -16.34
CA ASP A 276 3.59 15.63 -16.49
C ASP A 276 4.92 15.06 -17.03
N ARG A 277 5.23 13.78 -16.75
CA ARG A 277 6.51 13.16 -17.09
C ARG A 277 6.42 11.65 -17.31
N LEU A 278 7.35 11.12 -18.09
CA LEU A 278 7.64 9.69 -18.23
C LEU A 278 8.90 9.33 -17.44
N LEU A 279 8.80 8.35 -16.54
CA LEU A 279 9.93 7.77 -15.84
C LEU A 279 10.40 6.49 -16.53
N TYR A 280 11.70 6.43 -16.81
CA TYR A 280 12.36 5.24 -17.31
C TYR A 280 13.16 4.57 -16.19
N CYS A 281 12.74 3.37 -15.82
CA CYS A 281 13.23 2.69 -14.64
C CYS A 281 14.00 1.41 -14.98
N VAL A 282 15.01 1.10 -14.17
CA VAL A 282 15.79 -0.15 -14.21
C VAL A 282 15.39 -1.04 -13.04
N PRO A 283 15.23 -2.36 -13.23
CA PRO A 283 15.02 -3.29 -12.12
C PRO A 283 16.17 -3.23 -11.13
N ARG A 284 15.86 -3.29 -9.83
CA ARG A 284 16.83 -3.47 -8.74
C ARG A 284 16.41 -4.66 -7.89
N LEU A 285 17.35 -5.57 -7.64
CA LEU A 285 17.19 -6.61 -6.63
C LEU A 285 17.61 -6.02 -5.27
N ARG A 286 16.65 -5.65 -4.44
CA ARG A 286 16.85 -5.30 -3.03
C ARG A 286 15.82 -6.02 -2.17
N LEU A 287 16.19 -6.34 -0.93
CA LEU A 287 15.41 -7.10 0.04
C LEU A 287 14.21 -6.32 0.64
N LEU A 288 14.13 -5.00 0.44
CA LEU A 288 13.13 -4.10 1.08
C LEU A 288 12.23 -3.35 0.06
N GLY A 289 11.31 -4.05 -0.60
CA GLY A 289 10.16 -3.44 -1.31
C GLY A 289 10.45 -2.63 -2.60
N GLN A 290 11.60 -1.97 -2.72
CA GLN A 290 12.02 -1.23 -3.92
C GLN A 290 12.35 -2.21 -5.05
N LYS A 291 11.53 -2.19 -6.11
CA LYS A 291 11.71 -3.06 -7.29
C LYS A 291 12.43 -2.36 -8.43
N PHE A 292 12.36 -1.02 -8.49
CA PHE A 292 12.88 -0.24 -9.61
C PHE A 292 13.63 1.02 -9.16
N SER A 293 14.55 1.50 -9.99
CA SER A 293 15.27 2.76 -9.80
C SER A 293 15.16 3.62 -11.07
N VAL A 294 14.93 4.93 -10.90
CA VAL A 294 14.76 5.86 -12.03
C VAL A 294 16.10 6.19 -12.68
N ARG A 295 16.22 5.92 -13.98
CA ARG A 295 17.45 6.14 -14.77
C ARG A 295 17.34 7.33 -15.72
N ALA A 296 16.13 7.69 -16.13
CA ALA A 296 15.86 8.90 -16.90
C ALA A 296 14.45 9.42 -16.62
N ARG A 297 14.30 10.73 -16.79
CA ARG A 297 13.02 11.45 -16.72
C ARG A 297 12.85 12.19 -18.03
N ILE A 298 11.69 12.08 -18.65
CA ILE A 298 11.33 12.78 -19.88
C ILE A 298 10.06 13.55 -19.58
N ASP A 299 10.13 14.87 -19.60
CA ASP A 299 8.93 15.70 -19.46
C ASP A 299 8.01 15.50 -20.66
N VAL A 300 6.71 15.40 -20.41
CA VAL A 300 5.71 15.27 -21.47
C VAL A 300 5.69 16.54 -22.34
N ASP A 301 5.99 17.70 -21.75
CA ASP A 301 6.19 18.94 -22.49
C ASP A 301 7.42 18.85 -23.41
N GLY A 302 7.17 18.82 -24.72
CA GLY A 302 8.19 18.63 -25.74
C GLY A 302 8.60 17.16 -25.93
N MET A 303 7.81 16.20 -25.46
CA MET A 303 8.00 14.78 -25.79
C MET A 303 7.48 14.49 -27.20
N GLU A 304 8.32 13.92 -28.04
CA GLU A 304 7.98 13.42 -29.37
C GLU A 304 7.97 11.89 -29.40
N LEU A 305 6.93 11.33 -30.03
CA LEU A 305 6.80 9.90 -30.32
C LEU A 305 6.98 9.69 -31.83
N LYS A 306 7.90 8.79 -32.21
CA LYS A 306 8.10 8.39 -33.61
C LYS A 306 8.00 6.88 -33.69
N GLU A 307 7.11 6.38 -34.53
CA GLU A 307 7.09 4.96 -34.83
C GLU A 307 8.33 4.60 -35.65
N SER A 308 9.00 3.51 -35.26
CA SER A 308 10.08 2.96 -36.05
C SER A 308 9.47 2.00 -37.06
N SER A 309 9.50 2.36 -38.34
CA SER A 309 9.01 1.54 -39.46
C SER A 309 10.05 0.51 -39.92
N ASN A 310 10.88 0.04 -38.99
CA ASN A 310 11.93 -0.93 -39.28
C ASN A 310 11.32 -2.33 -39.29
N LEU A 311 11.13 -2.90 -40.48
CA LEU A 311 10.51 -4.22 -40.71
C LEU A 311 11.16 -5.36 -39.91
N ASN A 312 12.43 -5.20 -39.53
CA ASN A 312 13.20 -6.20 -38.77
C ASN A 312 13.00 -6.11 -37.25
N LEU A 313 12.35 -5.06 -36.73
CA LEU A 313 12.11 -4.84 -35.30
C LEU A 313 10.65 -4.43 -35.07
N PRO A 314 9.70 -5.38 -35.14
CA PRO A 314 8.28 -5.07 -34.92
C PRO A 314 8.02 -4.57 -33.50
N ARG A 315 6.92 -3.84 -33.31
CA ARG A 315 6.49 -3.23 -32.04
C ARG A 315 7.44 -2.19 -31.45
N THR A 316 8.23 -1.52 -32.29
CA THR A 316 9.20 -0.51 -31.85
C THR A 316 8.72 0.91 -32.05
N PHE A 317 9.13 1.79 -31.13
CA PHE A 317 8.88 3.22 -31.17
C PHE A 317 9.99 3.98 -30.43
N LEU A 318 10.20 5.22 -30.83
CA LEU A 318 11.17 6.13 -30.26
C LEU A 318 10.44 7.20 -29.44
N VAL A 319 10.81 7.33 -28.17
CA VAL A 319 10.38 8.42 -27.30
C VAL A 319 11.53 9.41 -27.17
N SER A 320 11.34 10.65 -27.59
CA SER A 320 12.34 11.72 -27.51
C SER A 320 11.85 12.85 -26.64
N GLY A 321 12.63 13.25 -25.64
CA GLY A 321 12.45 14.50 -24.91
C GLY A 321 13.57 15.49 -25.21
N LYS A 322 13.52 16.66 -24.57
CA LYS A 322 14.49 17.76 -24.77
C LYS A 322 15.96 17.34 -24.55
N GLN A 323 16.22 16.39 -23.66
CA GLN A 323 17.57 15.97 -23.28
C GLN A 323 17.96 14.55 -23.68
N ARG A 324 17.00 13.67 -23.99
CA ARG A 324 17.25 12.24 -24.23
C ARG A 324 16.20 11.62 -25.14
N SER A 325 16.64 10.62 -25.90
CA SER A 325 15.77 9.73 -26.66
C SER A 325 15.95 8.27 -26.25
N LEU A 326 14.86 7.52 -26.24
CA LEU A 326 14.78 6.11 -25.86
C LEU A 326 14.09 5.32 -26.97
N GLU A 327 14.81 4.36 -27.56
CA GLU A 327 14.21 3.40 -28.49
C GLU A 327 13.70 2.19 -27.70
N LEU A 328 12.41 1.93 -27.84
CA LEU A 328 11.65 1.02 -27.01
C LEU A 328 10.88 0.02 -27.87
N GLN A 329 10.68 -1.17 -27.31
CA GLN A 329 9.93 -2.25 -27.93
C GLN A 329 8.89 -2.81 -26.94
N ALA A 330 7.63 -2.83 -27.37
CA ALA A 330 6.53 -3.47 -26.63
C ALA A 330 6.54 -5.00 -26.81
N ARG A 331 5.95 -5.74 -25.86
CA ARG A 331 5.92 -7.21 -25.93
C ARG A 331 4.80 -7.70 -26.85
N THR A 332 3.74 -6.93 -27.02
CA THR A 332 2.64 -7.22 -27.98
C THR A 332 2.29 -5.98 -28.80
N GLU A 333 1.55 -6.15 -29.90
CA GLU A 333 1.03 -5.02 -30.67
C GLU A 333 -0.08 -4.28 -29.92
N GLU A 334 -0.86 -4.98 -29.08
CA GLU A 334 -1.84 -4.36 -28.19
C GLU A 334 -1.21 -3.52 -27.08
N GLU A 335 -0.02 -3.90 -26.60
CA GLU A 335 0.74 -3.07 -25.65
C GLU A 335 1.39 -1.85 -26.32
N LYS A 336 1.72 -1.97 -27.61
CA LYS A 336 2.32 -0.89 -28.42
C LYS A 336 1.28 0.21 -28.71
N LYS A 337 0.04 -0.19 -29.00
CA LYS A 337 -1.10 0.70 -29.19
C LYS A 337 -1.54 1.34 -27.88
#